data_AF-A0A2E8RR78-F1
#
_entry.id   AF-A0A2E8RR78-F1
#
_cell.length_a   1.000
_cell.length_b   1.000
_cell.length_c   1.000
_cell.angle_alpha   90.00
_cell.angle_beta   90.00
_cell.angle_gamma   90.00
#
_symmetry.space_group_name_H-M   'P 1'
#
loop_
_entity.id
_entity.type
_entity.pdbx_description
1 polymer ?
#
loop_
_entity_poly.entity_id
_entity_poly.type
_entity_poly.pdbx_seq_one_letter_code
_entity_poly.pdbx_strand_id
1 'polypeptide(L)'
;MPDNILTSLQVEQFLNLGYVKIENCFDRSSAQDWIDLAFSRLGYIADDPLTWSEAKVHLPSMNKVEVPDFAPKAWKAICELMGGARRIKRPVHWGDSFIINFRLGADQKW
;
A
#
# COMPACT_ATOMS: atom_id res chain seq x y z
N MET A 1 23.16 -13.98 -12.61
CA MET A 1 22.02 -14.00 -11.66
C MET A 1 20.81 -13.56 -12.45
N PRO A 2 19.61 -14.16 -12.28
CA PRO A 2 18.40 -13.54 -12.84
C PRO A 2 18.30 -12.09 -12.32
N ASP A 3 17.65 -11.22 -13.09
CA ASP A 3 17.48 -9.80 -12.76
C ASP A 3 16.64 -9.65 -11.48
N ASN A 4 17.30 -9.76 -10.32
CA ASN A 4 16.70 -9.61 -9.01
C ASN A 4 16.20 -8.17 -8.83
N ILE A 5 14.99 -8.03 -8.28
CA ILE A 5 14.41 -6.72 -7.94
C ILE A 5 15.03 -6.17 -6.66
N LEU A 6 15.40 -7.04 -5.71
CA LEU A 6 16.00 -6.62 -4.45
C LEU A 6 17.53 -6.54 -4.57
N THR A 7 18.09 -5.41 -4.14
CA THR A 7 19.53 -5.29 -3.94
C THR A 7 19.97 -6.07 -2.70
N SER A 8 21.26 -6.44 -2.61
CA SER A 8 21.80 -7.12 -1.42
C SER A 8 21.57 -6.32 -0.14
N LEU A 9 21.69 -4.99 -0.21
CA LEU A 9 21.41 -4.10 0.93
C LEU A 9 19.95 -4.15 1.37
N GLN A 10 19.02 -4.21 0.42
CA GLN A 10 17.59 -4.35 0.71
C GLN A 10 17.26 -5.70 1.36
N VAL A 11 17.93 -6.78 0.93
CA VAL A 11 17.81 -8.10 1.57
C VAL A 11 18.34 -8.06 3.00
N GLU A 12 19.54 -7.50 3.20
CA GLU A 12 20.13 -7.35 4.53
C GLU A 12 19.25 -6.50 5.45
N GLN A 13 18.71 -5.39 4.95
CA GLN A 13 17.76 -4.56 5.70
C GLN A 13 16.52 -5.37 6.12
N PHE A 14 15.95 -6.16 5.22
CA PHE A 14 14.79 -6.99 5.56
C PHE A 14 15.13 -8.01 6.65
N LEU A 15 16.29 -8.64 6.58
CA LEU A 15 16.75 -9.60 7.60
C LEU A 15 16.99 -8.93 8.96
N ASN A 16 17.55 -7.73 8.98
CA ASN A 16 17.91 -7.03 10.21
C ASN A 16 16.73 -6.28 10.84
N LEU A 17 15.82 -5.71 10.04
CA LEU A 17 14.76 -4.80 10.51
C LEU A 17 13.34 -5.37 10.35
N GLY A 18 13.18 -6.48 9.63
CA GLY A 18 11.88 -7.06 9.33
C GLY A 18 11.06 -6.32 8.27
N TYR A 19 11.63 -5.31 7.60
CA TYR A 19 10.98 -4.58 6.52
C TYR A 19 11.98 -4.08 5.47
N VAL A 20 11.45 -3.82 4.27
CA VAL A 20 12.20 -3.19 3.18
C VAL A 20 11.30 -2.21 2.43
N LYS A 21 11.87 -1.09 1.99
CA LYS A 21 11.18 -0.11 1.14
C LYS A 21 11.53 -0.35 -0.33
N ILE A 22 10.49 -0.45 -1.16
CA ILE A 22 10.64 -0.60 -2.61
C ILE A 22 9.78 0.45 -3.28
N GLU A 23 10.43 1.40 -3.95
CA GLU A 23 9.75 2.52 -4.60
C GLU A 23 9.26 2.14 -6.00
N ASN A 24 8.30 2.91 -6.50
CA ASN A 24 7.77 2.81 -7.87
C ASN A 24 7.26 1.39 -8.19
N CYS A 25 6.43 0.82 -7.31
CA CYS A 25 5.84 -0.51 -7.50
C CYS A 25 4.54 -0.49 -8.31
N PHE A 26 3.88 0.66 -8.42
CA PHE A 26 2.70 0.93 -9.23
C PHE A 26 2.64 2.45 -9.50
N ASP A 27 1.86 2.86 -10.49
CA ASP A 27 1.70 4.27 -10.85
C ASP A 27 0.79 5.01 -9.88
N ARG A 28 1.12 6.27 -9.55
CA ARG A 28 0.31 7.08 -8.64
C ARG A 28 -1.14 7.23 -9.12
N SER A 29 -1.34 7.35 -10.44
CA SER A 29 -2.68 7.43 -11.04
C SER A 29 -3.53 6.19 -10.79
N SER A 30 -2.92 5.01 -10.66
CA SER A 30 -3.63 3.75 -10.41
C SER A 30 -4.30 3.70 -9.03
N ALA A 31 -3.94 4.59 -8.11
CA ALA A 31 -4.59 4.73 -6.81
C ALA A 31 -5.57 5.91 -6.74
N GLN A 32 -5.61 6.78 -7.75
CA GLN A 32 -6.43 7.99 -7.70
C GLN A 32 -7.92 7.65 -7.60
N ASP A 33 -8.39 6.70 -8.41
CA ASP A 33 -9.78 6.24 -8.36
C ASP A 33 -10.17 5.70 -6.97
N TRP A 34 -9.25 5.03 -6.27
CA TRP A 34 -9.50 4.54 -4.91
C TRP A 34 -9.57 5.68 -3.90
N ILE A 35 -8.72 6.71 -4.06
CA ILE A 35 -8.73 7.91 -3.22
C ILE A 35 -10.03 8.69 -3.42
N ASP A 36 -10.43 8.93 -4.67
CA ASP A 36 -11.65 9.65 -5.01
C ASP A 36 -12.89 8.92 -4.48
N LEU A 37 -12.92 7.59 -4.65
CA LEU A 37 -13.98 6.77 -4.08
C LEU A 37 -13.98 6.81 -2.54
N ALA A 38 -12.81 6.86 -1.89
CA ALA A 38 -12.73 6.98 -0.44
C ALA A 38 -13.36 8.29 0.05
N PHE A 39 -13.04 9.43 -0.57
CA PHE A 39 -13.65 10.72 -0.24
C PHE A 39 -15.16 10.73 -0.53
N SER A 40 -15.58 10.20 -1.67
CA SER A 40 -17.00 10.06 -2.02
C SER A 40 -17.78 9.23 -0.99
N ARG A 41 -17.23 8.09 -0.55
CA ARG A 41 -17.84 7.22 0.47
C ARG A 41 -17.93 7.87 1.85
N LEU A 42 -17.01 8.78 2.17
CA LEU A 42 -17.01 9.53 3.42
C LEU A 42 -17.89 10.77 3.36
N GLY A 43 -18.31 11.21 2.16
CA GLY A 43 -18.99 12.48 1.98
C GLY A 43 -18.08 13.69 2.21
N TYR A 44 -16.77 13.53 2.01
CA TYR A 44 -15.76 14.54 2.25
C TYR A 44 -15.28 15.16 0.94
N ILE A 45 -14.86 16.42 1.00
CA ILE A 45 -14.19 17.13 -0.10
C ILE A 45 -12.68 17.04 0.15
N ALA A 46 -11.93 16.53 -0.84
CA ALA A 46 -10.53 16.15 -0.67
C ALA A 46 -9.57 17.32 -0.38
N ASP A 47 -9.95 18.53 -0.77
CA ASP A 47 -9.20 19.77 -0.56
C ASP A 47 -9.84 20.71 0.47
N ASP A 48 -10.89 20.26 1.17
CA ASP A 48 -11.54 21.01 2.25
C ASP A 48 -11.59 20.21 3.56
N PRO A 49 -10.59 20.39 4.44
CA PRO A 49 -10.54 19.75 5.75
C PRO A 49 -11.72 20.06 6.67
N LEU A 50 -12.50 21.12 6.42
CA LEU A 50 -13.69 21.44 7.21
C LEU A 50 -14.80 20.40 7.02
N THR A 51 -14.76 19.65 5.90
CA THR A 51 -15.70 18.56 5.64
C THR A 51 -15.33 17.27 6.36
N TRP A 52 -14.11 17.13 6.88
CA TRP A 52 -13.61 15.89 7.47
C TRP A 52 -14.01 15.79 8.95
N SER A 53 -15.10 15.07 9.23
CA SER A 53 -15.62 14.96 10.60
C SER A 53 -14.73 14.12 11.52
N GLU A 54 -14.32 12.94 11.05
CA GLU A 54 -13.53 11.99 11.83
C GLU A 54 -12.02 12.29 11.81
N ALA A 55 -11.33 12.10 12.95
CA ALA A 55 -9.88 12.27 13.02
C ALA A 55 -9.09 11.15 12.32
N LYS A 56 -9.63 9.93 12.34
CA LYS A 56 -9.07 8.73 11.71
C LYS A 56 -10.20 7.81 11.28
N VAL A 57 -10.06 7.21 10.11
CA VAL A 57 -11.04 6.24 9.58
C VAL A 57 -10.34 4.96 9.14
N HIS A 58 -10.92 3.81 9.50
CA HIS A 58 -10.59 2.52 8.89
C HIS A 58 -11.65 2.21 7.86
N LEU A 59 -11.35 2.45 6.58
CA LEU A 59 -12.32 2.33 5.51
C LEU A 59 -12.40 0.85 5.07
N PRO A 60 -13.60 0.23 5.04
CA PRO A 60 -13.75 -1.12 4.51
C PRO A 60 -13.37 -1.18 3.02
N SER A 61 -12.76 -2.28 2.58
CA SER A 61 -12.48 -2.49 1.15
C SER A 61 -13.77 -2.76 0.37
N MET A 62 -13.89 -2.13 -0.80
CA MET A 62 -14.93 -2.37 -1.81
C MET A 62 -14.35 -3.01 -3.08
N ASN A 63 -13.09 -2.69 -3.38
CA ASN A 63 -12.41 -3.12 -4.60
C ASN A 63 -11.14 -3.91 -4.26
N LYS A 64 -10.79 -4.86 -5.11
CA LYS A 64 -9.57 -5.66 -5.00
C LYS A 64 -8.91 -5.84 -6.35
N VAL A 65 -7.59 -5.94 -6.32
CA VAL A 65 -6.74 -6.24 -7.48
C VAL A 65 -5.77 -7.34 -7.11
N GLU A 66 -5.42 -8.20 -8.07
CA GLU A 66 -4.35 -9.17 -7.91
C GLU A 66 -3.00 -8.43 -7.94
N VAL A 67 -2.20 -8.59 -6.89
CA VAL A 67 -0.90 -7.93 -6.73
C VAL A 67 0.08 -8.23 -7.89
N PRO A 68 0.14 -9.45 -8.45
CA PRO A 68 1.00 -9.73 -9.62
C PRO A 68 0.71 -8.85 -10.83
N ASP A 69 -0.55 -8.46 -11.03
CA ASP A 69 -0.99 -7.68 -12.18
C ASP A 69 -0.91 -6.18 -11.89
N PHE A 70 -1.34 -5.76 -10.70
CA PHE A 70 -1.35 -4.34 -10.30
C PHE A 70 0.04 -3.79 -9.99
N ALA A 71 0.89 -4.58 -9.33
CA ALA A 71 2.21 -4.15 -8.87
C ALA A 71 3.27 -5.23 -9.12
N PRO A 72 3.59 -5.54 -10.38
CA PRO A 72 4.47 -6.66 -10.75
C PRO A 72 5.87 -6.55 -10.14
N LYS A 73 6.38 -5.34 -9.93
CA LYS A 73 7.67 -5.11 -9.25
C LYS A 73 7.61 -5.51 -7.77
N ALA A 74 6.56 -5.10 -7.05
CA ALA A 74 6.36 -5.52 -5.67
C ALA A 74 6.15 -7.03 -5.58
N TRP A 75 5.37 -7.61 -6.49
CA TRP A 75 5.14 -9.06 -6.52
C TRP A 75 6.43 -9.87 -6.69
N LYS A 76 7.33 -9.45 -7.58
CA LYS A 76 8.64 -10.08 -7.76
C LYS A 76 9.47 -10.01 -6.48
N ALA A 77 9.52 -8.85 -5.82
CA ALA A 77 10.23 -8.71 -4.56
C ALA A 77 9.64 -9.57 -3.43
N ILE A 78 8.31 -9.65 -3.32
CA ILE A 78 7.63 -10.56 -2.40
C ILE A 78 8.06 -12.01 -2.69
N CYS A 79 8.07 -12.41 -3.97
CA CYS A 79 8.52 -13.75 -4.36
C CYS A 79 9.98 -14.01 -4.00
N GLU A 80 10.88 -13.05 -4.18
CA GLU A 80 12.30 -13.18 -3.80
C GLU A 80 12.45 -13.41 -2.29
N LEU A 81 11.78 -12.61 -1.45
CA LEU A 81 11.83 -12.75 0.01
C LEU A 81 11.22 -14.07 0.49
N MET A 82 10.16 -14.54 -0.18
CA MET A 82 9.45 -15.76 0.21
C MET A 82 10.09 -17.06 -0.34
N GLY A 83 11.19 -16.96 -1.09
CA GLY A 83 11.85 -18.13 -1.69
C GLY A 83 11.10 -18.72 -2.90
N GLY A 84 10.36 -17.87 -3.61
CA GLY A 84 9.68 -18.18 -4.86
C GLY A 84 8.14 -18.19 -4.76
N ALA A 85 7.48 -17.84 -5.87
CA ALA A 85 6.01 -17.70 -5.96
C ALA A 85 5.23 -18.96 -5.52
N ARG A 86 5.80 -20.16 -5.70
CA ARG A 86 5.16 -21.44 -5.33
C ARG A 86 4.95 -21.59 -3.82
N ARG A 87 5.68 -20.83 -2.99
CA ARG A 87 5.55 -20.84 -1.53
C ARG A 87 4.47 -19.90 -1.02
N ILE A 88 3.86 -19.11 -1.90
CA ILE A 88 2.86 -18.11 -1.55
C ILE A 88 1.47 -18.66 -1.86
N LYS A 89 0.60 -18.72 -0.86
CA LYS A 89 -0.80 -19.08 -1.04
C LYS A 89 -1.49 -18.02 -1.90
N ARG A 90 -2.11 -18.44 -3.00
CA ARG A 90 -2.94 -17.59 -3.87
C ARG A 90 -4.40 -17.64 -3.43
N PRO A 91 -5.20 -16.59 -3.73
CA PRO A 91 -4.79 -15.34 -4.39
C PRO A 91 -4.11 -14.33 -3.43
N VAL A 92 -3.34 -13.40 -3.99
CA VAL A 92 -2.72 -12.29 -3.24
C VAL A 92 -3.32 -10.99 -3.75
N HIS A 93 -4.12 -10.35 -2.91
CA HIS A 93 -4.88 -9.16 -3.26
C HIS A 93 -4.44 -7.96 -2.44
N TRP A 94 -4.44 -6.80 -3.10
CA TRP A 94 -4.57 -5.51 -2.45
C TRP A 94 -5.93 -4.92 -2.74
N GLY A 95 -6.34 -3.95 -1.93
CA GLY A 95 -7.61 -3.26 -2.09
C GLY A 95 -7.57 -1.87 -1.48
N ASP A 96 -8.69 -1.20 -1.62
CA ASP A 96 -8.95 0.18 -1.18
C ASP A 96 -9.36 0.28 0.31
N SER A 97 -8.92 -0.66 1.15
CA SER A 97 -9.10 -0.57 2.61
C SER A 97 -8.09 0.38 3.24
N PHE A 98 -8.31 1.69 3.07
CA PHE A 98 -7.41 2.70 3.63
C PHE A 98 -7.57 2.83 5.15
N ILE A 99 -6.43 2.98 5.83
CA ILE A 99 -6.38 3.52 7.19
C ILE A 99 -6.00 5.00 7.05
N ILE A 100 -7.00 5.87 7.07
CA ILE A 100 -6.83 7.30 6.78
C ILE A 100 -6.64 8.05 8.09
N ASN A 101 -5.55 8.82 8.17
CA ASN A 101 -5.35 9.79 9.24
C ASN A 101 -5.64 11.20 8.70
N PHE A 102 -6.72 11.82 9.18
CA PHE A 102 -7.07 13.19 8.80
C PHE A 102 -6.44 14.23 9.74
N ARG A 103 -6.38 13.93 11.04
CA ARG A 103 -5.83 14.84 12.07
C ARG A 103 -5.47 14.17 13.39
N LEU A 104 -5.46 12.84 13.46
CA LEU A 104 -5.05 12.12 14.68
C LEU A 104 -3.59 12.46 15.01
N GLY A 105 -3.39 13.06 16.18
CA GLY A 105 -2.08 13.48 16.67
C GLY A 105 -1.60 14.85 16.15
N ALA A 106 -2.45 15.59 15.43
CA ALA A 106 -2.07 16.91 14.89
C ALA A 106 -1.77 17.95 15.98
N ASP A 107 -2.26 17.72 17.20
CA ASP A 107 -2.10 18.52 18.40
C ASP A 107 -0.97 18.02 19.32
N GLN A 108 -0.23 16.98 18.92
CA GLN A 108 0.86 16.39 19.71
C GLN A 108 2.23 16.89 19.24
N LYS A 109 3.20 16.94 20.16
CA LYS A 109 4.61 17.15 19.79
C LYS A 109 5.15 15.87 19.16
N TRP A 110 5.96 16.06 18.11
CA TRP A 110 6.74 15.01 17.46
C TRP A 110 7.68 14.30 18.44
#